data_AF-A0A6N7ZJD9-F1
#
_entry.id   AF-A0A6N7ZJD9-F1
#
_cell.length_a   1.000
_cell.length_b   1.000
_cell.length_c   1.000
_cell.angle_alpha   90.00
_cell.angle_beta   90.00
_cell.angle_gamma   90.00
#
_symmetry.space_group_name_H-M   'P 1'
#
loop_
_entity.id
_entity.type
_entity.pdbx_description
1 polymer ?
#
loop_
_entity_poly.entity_id
_entity_poly.type
_entity_poly.pdbx_seq_one_letter_code
_entity_poly.pdbx_strand_id
1 'polypeptide(L)'
;MGVPSSALRSGVPLVDTLGPTHVSHAPVIESAGALVWRVHDGELQVRLVHRPRYDDWSWPKGKLDPGETFQAAAAREVAEETGKPVILGVPLPGLQYLTPEGRVKRVHYWAARKASRRSDAGALAARAPVPPVSPQEIDRAAWLSVDDAARRLTREADRTPLDALVRERAEGRLATHVVVIARHGKAVARSAWHGDEQDRPLTPAGHAQAVAMVPVLAAYGVEAMVTSRWDRCAQSIAPYARASGLASLSSDHLTEAQHERAPSRVARTVRELLESERSSVLCTHRPVLPTVLDVLGQHSRRAVANALPANDPFLEPGEMLVAHVARTSKGPRVVAAEKVAPPLH
;
A
#
# COMPACT_ATOMS: atom_id res chain seq x y z
N MET A 1 -15.24 19.67 28.29
CA MET A 1 -16.14 19.16 27.23
C MET A 1 -15.26 18.65 26.10
N GLY A 2 -15.22 17.32 25.95
CA GLY A 2 -14.24 16.63 25.11
C GLY A 2 -14.56 16.76 23.61
N VAL A 3 -13.52 17.08 22.85
CA VAL A 3 -13.53 16.99 21.39
C VAL A 3 -13.21 15.53 21.01
N PRO A 4 -14.01 14.85 20.19
CA PRO A 4 -13.74 13.47 19.83
C PRO A 4 -12.50 13.37 18.93
N SER A 5 -11.65 12.40 19.28
CA SER A 5 -10.45 11.94 18.60
C SER A 5 -10.74 11.56 17.14
N SER A 6 -10.00 12.14 16.18
CA SER A 6 -10.09 11.75 14.77
C SER A 6 -9.43 10.38 14.57
N ALA A 7 -10.28 9.36 14.41
CA ALA A 7 -9.88 8.04 13.95
C ALA A 7 -9.15 8.12 12.60
N LEU A 8 -8.19 7.22 12.42
CA LEU A 8 -7.52 6.87 11.16
C LEU A 8 -8.46 7.05 9.96
N ARG A 9 -8.28 8.14 9.19
CA ARG A 9 -8.80 8.20 7.83
C ARG A 9 -7.79 7.46 6.96
N SER A 10 -8.13 6.24 6.56
CA SER A 10 -7.52 5.62 5.40
C SER A 10 -7.73 6.56 4.20
N GLY A 11 -6.65 7.17 3.72
CA GLY A 11 -6.69 8.08 2.59
C GLY A 11 -5.92 9.36 2.86
N VAL A 12 -4.90 9.60 2.05
CA VAL A 12 -4.28 10.93 1.89
C VAL A 12 -5.41 11.95 1.67
N PRO A 13 -5.34 13.16 2.24
CA PRO A 13 -6.39 14.16 2.08
C PRO A 13 -6.81 14.30 0.61
N LEU A 14 -8.07 13.95 0.34
CA LEU A 14 -8.72 14.18 -0.94
C LEU A 14 -8.93 15.68 -1.07
N VAL A 15 -8.63 16.24 -2.24
CA VAL A 15 -9.09 17.59 -2.55
C VAL A 15 -10.58 17.51 -2.83
N ASP A 16 -11.37 18.12 -1.94
CA ASP A 16 -12.82 18.23 -2.11
C ASP A 16 -13.13 19.39 -3.05
N THR A 17 -13.42 19.06 -4.31
CA THR A 17 -13.86 20.05 -5.31
C THR A 17 -15.35 20.34 -5.24
N LEU A 18 -16.08 19.68 -4.33
CA LEU A 18 -17.53 19.74 -4.24
C LEU A 18 -17.92 20.65 -3.08
N GLY A 19 -18.48 21.82 -3.39
CA GLY A 19 -19.25 22.59 -2.40
C GLY A 19 -20.43 21.76 -1.85
N PRO A 20 -21.21 22.28 -0.89
CA PRO A 20 -22.28 21.51 -0.25
C PRO A 20 -23.32 21.03 -1.26
N THR A 21 -23.39 19.71 -1.50
CA THR A 21 -24.39 19.09 -2.38
C THR A 21 -25.28 18.12 -1.59
N HIS A 22 -26.57 18.43 -1.53
CA HIS A 22 -27.62 17.53 -1.04
C HIS A 22 -28.11 16.62 -2.17
N VAL A 23 -27.70 15.35 -2.18
CA VAL A 23 -28.34 14.32 -3.02
C VAL A 23 -28.35 12.97 -2.29
N SER A 24 -29.44 12.23 -2.40
CA SER A 24 -29.58 10.86 -1.90
C SER A 24 -28.49 9.94 -2.49
N HIS A 25 -27.87 9.12 -1.64
CA HIS A 25 -26.54 8.55 -1.90
C HIS A 25 -26.56 7.42 -2.95
N ALA A 26 -26.36 7.76 -4.22
CA ALA A 26 -25.86 6.81 -5.20
C ALA A 26 -24.48 6.28 -4.75
N PRO A 27 -24.17 4.98 -4.93
CA PRO A 27 -22.92 4.41 -4.47
C PRO A 27 -21.72 5.10 -5.14
N VAL A 28 -20.74 5.47 -4.31
CA VAL A 28 -19.48 6.10 -4.73
C VAL A 28 -18.76 5.21 -5.73
N ILE A 29 -18.31 5.79 -6.84
CA ILE A 29 -17.43 5.11 -7.80
C ILE A 29 -16.01 5.25 -7.26
N GLU A 30 -15.50 4.17 -6.69
CA GLU A 30 -14.12 4.08 -6.23
C GLU A 30 -13.21 3.74 -7.42
N SER A 31 -12.07 4.43 -7.51
CA SER A 31 -11.06 4.25 -8.54
C SER A 31 -9.67 4.41 -7.95
N ALA A 32 -8.68 3.80 -8.58
CA ALA A 32 -7.30 3.90 -8.14
C ALA A 32 -6.35 4.00 -9.34
N GLY A 33 -5.22 4.66 -9.14
CA GLY A 33 -4.22 4.87 -10.17
C GLY A 33 -2.86 5.25 -9.59
N ALA A 34 -1.93 5.62 -10.45
CA ALA A 34 -0.62 6.07 -9.99
C ALA A 34 0.03 7.11 -10.90
N LEU A 35 0.84 7.97 -10.28
CA LEU A 35 1.80 8.81 -10.98
C LEU A 35 3.07 7.99 -11.17
N VAL A 36 3.23 7.43 -12.37
CA VAL A 36 4.44 6.68 -12.71
C VAL A 36 5.57 7.67 -12.96
N TRP A 37 6.63 7.58 -12.17
CA TRP A 37 7.77 8.50 -12.25
C TRP A 37 9.07 7.77 -12.54
N ARG A 38 10.04 8.53 -13.05
CA ARG A 38 11.45 8.15 -13.16
C ARG A 38 12.31 9.39 -13.00
N VAL A 39 13.59 9.20 -12.71
CA VAL A 39 14.60 10.24 -12.88
C VAL A 39 15.46 9.87 -14.06
N HIS A 40 15.54 10.76 -15.05
CA HIS A 40 16.32 10.58 -16.25
C HIS A 40 17.17 11.83 -16.45
N ASP A 41 18.49 11.66 -16.56
CA ASP A 41 19.47 12.75 -16.69
C ASP A 41 19.31 13.84 -15.61
N GLY A 42 19.02 13.41 -14.38
CA GLY A 42 18.82 14.29 -13.22
C GLY A 42 17.43 14.91 -13.12
N GLU A 43 16.62 14.81 -14.17
CA GLU A 43 15.28 15.40 -14.25
C GLU A 43 14.20 14.40 -13.79
N LEU A 44 13.24 14.88 -12.99
CA LEU A 44 12.05 14.12 -12.65
C LEU A 44 11.09 14.11 -13.84
N GLN A 45 10.76 12.91 -14.31
CA GLN A 45 9.80 12.70 -15.40
C GLN A 45 8.64 11.85 -14.92
N VAL A 46 7.46 12.12 -15.46
CA VAL A 46 6.21 11.43 -15.14
C VAL A 46 5.55 10.90 -16.41
N ARG A 47 4.67 9.91 -16.26
CA ARG A 47 3.98 9.29 -17.38
C ARG A 47 2.50 9.63 -17.39
N LEU A 48 2.05 10.24 -18.47
CA LEU A 48 0.63 10.48 -18.76
C LEU A 48 0.11 9.53 -19.84
N VAL A 49 -1.20 9.32 -19.83
CA VAL A 49 -1.94 8.60 -20.88
C VAL A 49 -2.97 9.51 -21.54
N HIS A 50 -3.23 9.25 -22.81
CA HIS A 50 -4.26 9.94 -23.60
C HIS A 50 -5.47 9.03 -23.81
N ARG A 51 -6.68 9.58 -23.62
CA ARG A 51 -7.94 8.87 -23.84
C ARG A 51 -8.67 9.42 -25.05
N PRO A 52 -8.72 8.68 -26.19
CA PRO A 52 -9.38 9.15 -27.42
C PRO A 52 -10.84 9.53 -27.22
N ARG A 53 -11.57 8.81 -26.36
CA ARG A 53 -12.99 9.06 -26.09
C ARG A 53 -13.27 10.47 -25.56
N TYR A 54 -12.32 11.06 -24.84
CA TYR A 54 -12.46 12.37 -24.20
C TYR A 54 -11.51 13.41 -24.77
N ASP A 55 -10.60 12.99 -25.66
CA ASP A 55 -9.45 13.78 -26.15
C ASP A 55 -8.68 14.45 -24.99
N ASP A 56 -8.44 13.69 -23.91
CA ASP A 56 -7.84 14.20 -22.68
C ASP A 56 -6.57 13.45 -22.24
N TRP A 57 -5.70 14.17 -21.55
CA TRP A 57 -4.50 13.62 -20.92
C TRP A 57 -4.69 13.60 -19.41
N SER A 58 -4.45 12.44 -18.81
CA SER A 58 -4.60 12.25 -17.36
C SER A 58 -3.63 11.20 -16.83
N TRP A 59 -3.65 11.03 -15.51
CA TRP A 59 -2.97 9.92 -14.85
C TRP A 59 -3.63 8.59 -15.18
N PRO A 60 -2.85 7.51 -15.33
CA PRO A 60 -3.40 6.19 -15.52
C PRO A 60 -4.15 5.71 -14.26
N LYS A 61 -5.39 5.25 -14.45
CA LYS A 61 -6.33 4.89 -13.38
C LYS A 61 -7.58 4.22 -13.95
N GLY A 62 -8.24 3.43 -13.10
CA GLY A 62 -9.58 2.96 -13.40
C GLY A 62 -10.31 2.48 -12.15
N LYS A 63 -11.44 1.81 -12.37
CA LYS A 63 -12.39 1.47 -11.31
C LYS A 63 -11.88 0.22 -10.58
N LEU A 64 -12.21 0.14 -9.29
CA LEU A 64 -11.97 -1.09 -8.55
C LEU A 64 -12.88 -2.20 -9.10
N ASP A 65 -12.31 -3.38 -9.29
CA ASP A 65 -13.08 -4.59 -9.51
C ASP A 65 -13.76 -5.06 -8.21
N PRO A 66 -14.84 -5.86 -8.29
CA PRO A 66 -15.45 -6.45 -7.11
C PRO A 66 -14.41 -7.16 -6.27
N GLY A 67 -14.18 -6.62 -5.07
CA GLY A 67 -13.26 -7.23 -4.14
C GLY A 67 -11.79 -6.90 -4.28
N GLU A 68 -11.48 -5.94 -5.12
CA GLU A 68 -10.14 -5.46 -5.29
C GLU A 68 -9.76 -4.45 -4.20
N THR A 69 -8.49 -4.44 -3.81
CA THR A 69 -7.94 -3.36 -2.97
C THR A 69 -7.52 -2.19 -3.85
N PHE A 70 -7.53 -0.97 -3.31
CA PHE A 70 -7.08 0.21 -4.07
C PHE A 70 -5.64 0.06 -4.59
N GLN A 71 -4.77 -0.58 -3.83
CA GLN A 71 -3.36 -0.82 -4.19
C GLN A 71 -3.26 -1.79 -5.37
N ALA A 72 -4.04 -2.87 -5.34
CA ALA A 72 -4.09 -3.83 -6.45
C ALA A 72 -4.65 -3.17 -7.71
N ALA A 73 -5.75 -2.42 -7.59
CA ALA A 73 -6.36 -1.67 -8.67
C ALA A 73 -5.39 -0.66 -9.29
N ALA A 74 -4.71 0.15 -8.48
CA ALA A 74 -3.71 1.10 -8.99
C ALA A 74 -2.59 0.41 -9.79
N ALA A 75 -2.08 -0.73 -9.30
CA ALA A 75 -1.03 -1.47 -9.98
C ALA A 75 -1.53 -2.15 -11.28
N ARG A 76 -2.75 -2.69 -11.27
CA ARG A 76 -3.43 -3.29 -12.43
C ARG A 76 -3.67 -2.24 -13.51
N GLU A 77 -4.40 -1.18 -13.19
CA GLU A 77 -4.81 -0.12 -14.13
C GLU A 77 -3.62 0.51 -14.84
N VAL A 78 -2.53 0.79 -14.11
CA VAL A 78 -1.30 1.30 -14.72
C VAL A 78 -0.68 0.30 -15.70
N ALA A 79 -0.72 -0.99 -15.38
CA ALA A 79 -0.19 -2.03 -16.25
C ALA A 79 -1.07 -2.21 -17.51
N GLU A 80 -2.40 -2.17 -17.37
CA GLU A 80 -3.37 -2.28 -18.46
C GLU A 80 -3.28 -1.09 -19.41
N GLU A 81 -3.30 0.15 -18.89
CA GLU A 81 -3.32 1.37 -19.70
C GLU A 81 -1.96 1.73 -20.31
N THR A 82 -0.86 1.31 -19.68
CA THR A 82 0.48 1.74 -20.10
C THR A 82 1.37 0.62 -20.61
N GLY A 83 0.92 -0.64 -20.49
CA GLY A 83 1.68 -1.85 -20.81
C GLY A 83 2.95 -2.03 -19.97
N LYS A 84 3.09 -1.32 -18.84
CA LYS A 84 4.27 -1.38 -17.97
C LYS A 84 3.84 -1.67 -16.54
N PRO A 85 4.27 -2.80 -15.95
CA PRO A 85 4.03 -3.06 -14.53
C PRO A 85 4.83 -2.07 -13.67
N VAL A 86 4.26 -1.74 -12.52
CA VAL A 86 4.82 -0.79 -11.56
C VAL A 86 4.85 -1.34 -10.14
N ILE A 87 5.75 -0.80 -9.31
CA ILE A 87 5.75 -0.97 -7.86
C ILE A 87 5.29 0.34 -7.23
N LEU A 88 4.29 0.26 -6.36
CA LEU A 88 3.77 1.42 -5.65
C LEU A 88 4.76 1.88 -4.57
N GLY A 89 4.86 3.19 -4.40
CA GLY A 89 5.57 3.88 -3.32
C GLY A 89 4.59 4.73 -2.51
N VAL A 90 5.06 5.89 -2.03
CA VAL A 90 4.26 6.77 -1.15
C VAL A 90 2.89 7.11 -1.74
N PRO A 91 1.82 7.13 -0.92
CA PRO A 91 0.51 7.55 -1.37
C PRO A 91 0.50 9.06 -1.64
N LEU A 92 -0.27 9.48 -2.63
CA LEU A 92 -0.41 10.87 -3.07
C LEU A 92 -1.85 11.35 -2.86
N PRO A 93 -2.09 12.68 -2.84
CA PRO A 93 -3.44 13.21 -2.74
C PRO A 93 -4.35 12.65 -3.83
N GLY A 94 -5.48 12.09 -3.41
CA GLY A 94 -6.53 11.65 -4.32
C GLY A 94 -7.46 12.78 -4.73
N LEU A 95 -8.42 12.46 -5.60
CA LEU A 95 -9.42 13.40 -6.10
C LEU A 95 -10.83 12.93 -5.80
N GLN A 96 -11.73 13.86 -5.53
CA GLN A 96 -13.17 13.60 -5.39
C GLN A 96 -13.97 14.61 -6.19
N TYR A 97 -14.83 14.12 -7.09
CA TYR A 97 -15.65 14.95 -7.97
C TYR A 97 -16.94 14.22 -8.40
N LEU A 98 -17.92 14.96 -8.90
CA LEU A 98 -19.16 14.39 -9.45
C LEU A 98 -18.97 14.00 -10.93
N THR A 99 -19.45 12.81 -11.30
CA THR A 99 -19.57 12.44 -12.71
C THR A 99 -20.69 13.24 -13.38
N PRO A 100 -20.74 13.30 -14.73
CA PRO A 100 -21.84 13.95 -15.45
C PRO A 100 -23.23 13.42 -15.05
N GLU A 101 -23.31 12.15 -14.63
CA GLU A 101 -24.53 11.49 -14.16
C GLU A 101 -24.85 11.77 -12.68
N GLY A 102 -24.12 12.69 -12.03
CA GLY A 102 -24.36 13.12 -10.64
C GLY A 102 -23.84 12.15 -9.58
N ARG A 103 -23.01 11.17 -9.93
CA ARG A 103 -22.43 10.22 -8.96
C ARG A 103 -21.13 10.74 -8.39
N VAL A 104 -20.87 10.53 -7.10
CA VAL A 104 -19.55 10.81 -6.52
C VAL A 104 -18.54 9.80 -7.08
N LYS A 105 -17.45 10.30 -7.65
CA LYS A 105 -16.28 9.52 -8.02
C LYS A 105 -15.10 9.93 -7.14
N ARG A 106 -14.42 8.93 -6.59
CA ARG A 106 -13.21 9.09 -5.77
C ARG A 106 -12.06 8.33 -6.41
N VAL A 107 -10.92 8.99 -6.52
CA VAL A 107 -9.70 8.43 -7.12
C VAL A 107 -8.58 8.50 -6.09
N HIS A 108 -7.96 7.36 -5.81
CA HIS A 108 -6.79 7.24 -4.94
C HIS A 108 -5.52 7.10 -5.79
N TYR A 109 -4.47 7.85 -5.45
CA TYR A 109 -3.22 7.85 -6.21
C TYR A 109 -2.03 7.46 -5.34
N TRP A 110 -1.07 6.77 -5.97
CA TRP A 110 0.25 6.52 -5.41
C TRP A 110 1.33 7.07 -6.35
N ALA A 111 2.47 7.43 -5.79
CA ALA A 111 3.70 7.49 -6.59
C ALA A 111 4.07 6.06 -6.96
N ALA A 112 4.50 5.82 -8.19
CA ALA A 112 4.92 4.49 -8.59
C ALA A 112 6.17 4.53 -9.46
N ARG A 113 7.08 3.57 -9.24
CA ARG A 113 8.21 3.34 -10.13
C ARG A 113 7.90 2.21 -11.08
N LYS A 114 8.53 2.22 -12.25
CA LYS A 114 8.51 1.06 -13.14
C LYS A 114 9.08 -0.16 -12.41
N ALA A 115 8.41 -1.30 -12.55
CA ALA A 115 8.90 -2.54 -11.98
C ALA A 115 10.14 -3.04 -12.75
N SER A 116 11.12 -3.51 -12.01
CA SER A 116 12.33 -4.17 -12.47
C SER A 116 12.06 -5.66 -12.58
N ARG A 117 12.37 -6.25 -13.74
CA ARG A 117 12.23 -7.70 -13.95
C ARG A 117 13.14 -8.55 -13.08
N ARG A 118 14.18 -7.96 -12.47
CA ARG A 118 15.13 -8.68 -11.62
C ARG A 118 14.76 -8.56 -10.15
N SER A 119 14.68 -7.34 -9.62
CA SER A 119 14.42 -7.12 -8.18
C SER A 119 12.96 -7.39 -7.81
N ASP A 120 12.02 -7.15 -8.73
CA ASP A 120 10.58 -7.30 -8.44
C ASP A 120 10.00 -8.61 -9.00
N ALA A 121 10.85 -9.55 -9.44
CA ALA A 121 10.43 -10.76 -10.14
C ALA A 121 9.39 -11.57 -9.35
N GLY A 122 9.65 -11.81 -8.06
CA GLY A 122 8.72 -12.56 -7.20
C GLY A 122 7.40 -11.83 -6.99
N ALA A 123 7.45 -10.52 -6.74
CA ALA A 123 6.23 -9.72 -6.59
C ALA A 123 5.41 -9.66 -7.88
N LEU A 124 6.06 -9.63 -9.06
CA LEU A 124 5.38 -9.71 -10.36
C LEU A 124 4.79 -11.08 -10.63
N ALA A 125 5.48 -12.16 -10.24
CA ALA A 125 4.97 -13.53 -10.37
C ALA A 125 3.71 -13.77 -9.50
N ALA A 126 3.60 -13.07 -8.37
CA ALA A 126 2.45 -13.12 -7.50
C ALA A 126 1.22 -12.34 -8.01
N ARG A 127 1.31 -11.65 -9.17
CA ARG A 127 0.19 -10.89 -9.75
C ARG A 127 -0.56 -11.73 -10.77
N ALA A 128 -1.87 -11.52 -10.84
CA ALA A 128 -2.65 -12.01 -11.96
C ALA A 128 -2.15 -11.35 -13.27
N PRO A 129 -2.15 -12.08 -14.40
CA PRO A 129 -1.93 -11.48 -15.71
C PRO A 129 -2.99 -10.42 -16.01
N VAL A 130 -2.58 -9.29 -16.59
CA VAL A 130 -3.47 -8.18 -16.94
C VAL A 130 -3.32 -7.87 -18.43
N PRO A 131 -4.41 -7.94 -19.21
CA PRO A 131 -4.34 -7.61 -20.64
C PRO A 131 -4.22 -6.09 -20.83
N PRO A 132 -3.52 -5.61 -21.86
CA PRO A 132 -3.54 -4.19 -22.18
C PRO A 132 -4.97 -3.75 -22.56
N VAL A 133 -5.34 -2.53 -22.20
CA VAL A 133 -6.60 -1.92 -22.66
C VAL A 133 -6.59 -1.72 -24.18
N SER A 134 -7.77 -1.56 -24.77
CA SER A 134 -7.87 -1.37 -26.21
C SER A 134 -7.38 0.02 -26.64
N PRO A 135 -6.89 0.19 -27.88
CA PRO A 135 -6.53 1.50 -28.41
C PRO A 135 -7.67 2.53 -28.45
N GLN A 136 -8.94 2.10 -28.35
CA GLN A 136 -10.09 3.00 -28.24
C GLN A 136 -10.21 3.62 -26.83
N GLU A 137 -9.62 2.98 -25.83
CA GLU A 137 -9.56 3.48 -24.46
C GLU A 137 -8.31 4.32 -24.23
N ILE A 138 -7.14 3.81 -24.61
CA ILE A 138 -5.85 4.51 -24.53
C ILE A 138 -5.07 4.31 -25.83
N ASP A 139 -4.86 5.39 -26.60
CA ASP A 139 -4.07 5.32 -27.84
C ASP A 139 -2.61 5.75 -27.63
N ARG A 140 -2.31 6.53 -26.59
CA ARG A 140 -0.96 7.09 -26.35
C ARG A 140 -0.59 7.10 -24.87
N ALA A 141 0.70 6.92 -24.61
CA ALA A 141 1.32 7.17 -23.31
C ALA A 141 2.67 7.88 -23.51
N ALA A 142 2.96 8.92 -22.74
CA ALA A 142 4.15 9.74 -22.91
C ALA A 142 4.88 9.97 -21.57
N TRP A 143 6.22 9.91 -21.61
CA TRP A 143 7.07 10.44 -20.55
C TRP A 143 7.25 11.93 -20.78
N LEU A 144 7.03 12.74 -19.75
CA LEU A 144 7.09 14.19 -19.79
C LEU A 144 7.90 14.72 -18.61
N SER A 145 8.54 15.88 -18.80
CA SER A 145 9.01 16.70 -17.67
C SER A 145 7.83 17.06 -16.76
N VAL A 146 8.11 17.48 -15.53
CA VAL A 146 7.07 17.98 -14.61
C VAL A 146 6.30 19.15 -15.24
N ASP A 147 7.02 20.10 -15.85
CA ASP A 147 6.43 21.29 -16.44
C ASP A 147 5.56 20.97 -17.67
N ASP A 148 6.02 20.06 -18.53
CA ASP A 148 5.23 19.59 -19.67
C ASP A 148 4.01 18.81 -19.22
N ALA A 149 4.14 17.96 -18.19
CA ALA A 149 2.99 17.26 -17.62
C ALA A 149 1.96 18.23 -17.05
N ALA A 150 2.39 19.25 -16.30
CA ALA A 150 1.50 20.27 -15.75
C ALA A 150 0.74 21.05 -16.84
N ARG A 151 1.40 21.33 -17.98
CA ARG A 151 0.76 21.93 -19.17
C ARG A 151 -0.16 20.98 -19.91
N ARG A 152 0.19 19.69 -19.97
CA ARG A 152 -0.50 18.68 -20.78
C ARG A 152 -1.75 18.11 -20.10
N LEU A 153 -1.77 18.04 -18.77
CA LEU A 153 -2.94 17.61 -18.00
C LEU A 153 -4.16 18.44 -18.36
N THR A 154 -5.22 17.77 -18.83
CA THR A 154 -6.46 18.46 -19.25
C THR A 154 -7.25 18.98 -18.06
N ARG A 155 -7.23 18.26 -16.93
CA ARG A 155 -7.92 18.68 -15.70
C ARG A 155 -6.93 19.35 -14.76
N GLU A 156 -7.24 20.58 -14.35
CA GLU A 156 -6.41 21.32 -13.39
C GLU A 156 -6.23 20.57 -12.06
N ALA A 157 -7.30 19.91 -11.58
CA ALA A 157 -7.25 19.14 -10.34
C ALA A 157 -6.21 18.01 -10.35
N ASP A 158 -5.91 17.42 -11.53
CA ASP A 158 -4.88 16.39 -11.68
C ASP A 158 -3.45 16.93 -11.41
N ARG A 159 -3.26 18.25 -11.28
CA ARG A 159 -1.99 18.85 -10.82
C ARG A 159 -1.73 18.64 -9.34
N THR A 160 -2.77 18.47 -8.51
CA THR A 160 -2.61 18.26 -7.07
C THR A 160 -1.68 17.07 -6.74
N PRO A 161 -1.89 15.85 -7.27
CA PRO A 161 -0.94 14.76 -7.03
C PRO A 161 0.44 15.01 -7.65
N LEU A 162 0.54 15.80 -8.74
CA LEU A 162 1.83 16.18 -9.34
C LEU A 162 2.66 17.04 -8.38
N ASP A 163 2.05 18.09 -7.83
CA ASP A 163 2.70 19.01 -6.89
C ASP A 163 3.17 18.27 -5.64
N ALA A 164 2.35 17.34 -5.14
CA ALA A 164 2.72 16.47 -4.04
C ALA A 164 3.93 15.59 -4.40
N LEU A 165 3.94 14.97 -5.57
CA LEU A 165 5.06 14.14 -6.04
C LEU A 165 6.35 14.96 -6.18
N VAL A 166 6.28 16.19 -6.71
CA VAL A 166 7.41 17.12 -6.79
C VAL A 166 7.94 17.47 -5.41
N ARG A 167 7.06 17.74 -4.44
CA ARG A 167 7.45 17.99 -3.05
C ARG A 167 8.13 16.78 -2.41
N GLU A 168 7.57 15.57 -2.59
CA GLU A 168 8.20 14.34 -2.10
C GLU A 168 9.59 14.12 -2.72
N ARG A 169 9.79 14.49 -3.99
CA ARG A 169 11.11 14.46 -4.64
C ARG A 169 12.06 15.47 -4.01
N ALA A 170 11.64 16.73 -3.89
CA ALA A 170 12.47 17.82 -3.37
C ALA A 170 12.93 17.55 -1.93
N GLU A 171 12.09 16.89 -1.13
CA GLU A 171 12.40 16.54 0.25
C GLU A 171 13.10 15.17 0.42
N GLY A 172 13.46 14.51 -0.69
CA GLY A 172 14.18 13.22 -0.66
C GLY A 172 13.35 12.04 -0.13
N ARG A 173 12.03 12.10 -0.30
CA ARG A 173 11.07 11.12 0.24
C ARG A 173 10.33 10.29 -0.82
N LEU A 174 10.52 10.59 -2.10
CA LEU A 174 9.78 9.93 -3.19
C LEU A 174 10.23 8.48 -3.44
N ALA A 175 11.53 8.20 -3.32
CA ALA A 175 12.07 6.85 -3.50
C ALA A 175 11.99 6.08 -2.19
N THR A 176 11.05 5.14 -2.10
CA THR A 176 10.82 4.35 -0.89
C THR A 176 10.83 2.85 -1.14
N HIS A 177 11.27 2.10 -0.15
CA HIS A 177 10.86 0.71 0.05
C HIS A 177 9.77 0.65 1.11
N VAL A 178 9.07 -0.48 1.24
CA VAL A 178 8.06 -0.66 2.29
C VAL A 178 8.50 -1.64 3.38
N VAL A 179 8.04 -1.42 4.60
CA VAL A 179 7.98 -2.44 5.64
C VAL A 179 6.52 -2.63 5.99
N VAL A 180 5.93 -3.73 5.51
CA VAL A 180 4.54 -4.10 5.76
C VAL A 180 4.45 -4.85 7.08
N ILE A 181 3.66 -4.36 8.02
CA ILE A 181 3.36 -5.07 9.27
C ILE A 181 2.01 -5.75 9.09
N ALA A 182 2.01 -7.08 9.08
CA ALA A 182 0.80 -7.89 8.97
C ALA A 182 0.43 -8.50 10.31
N ARG A 183 -0.81 -8.31 10.76
CA ARG A 183 -1.38 -9.17 11.80
C ARG A 183 -1.84 -10.47 11.14
N HIS A 184 -1.51 -11.61 11.73
CA HIS A 184 -1.98 -12.90 11.21
C HIS A 184 -3.51 -12.92 11.03
N GLY A 185 -4.00 -13.74 10.09
CA GLY A 185 -5.42 -13.94 9.85
C GLY A 185 -6.15 -14.53 11.07
N LYS A 186 -7.48 -14.60 11.00
CA LYS A 186 -8.31 -15.13 12.08
C LYS A 186 -7.96 -16.59 12.37
N ALA A 187 -7.46 -16.83 13.58
CA ALA A 187 -7.10 -18.15 14.07
C ALA A 187 -8.21 -18.78 14.92
N VAL A 188 -8.17 -20.10 15.08
CA VAL A 188 -9.09 -20.84 15.96
C VAL A 188 -9.05 -20.21 17.36
N ALA A 189 -10.21 -20.07 18.01
CA ALA A 189 -10.28 -19.48 19.33
C ALA A 189 -9.47 -20.32 20.34
N ARG A 190 -8.75 -19.66 21.27
CA ARG A 190 -7.94 -20.36 22.28
C ARG A 190 -8.73 -21.38 23.09
N SER A 191 -9.98 -21.05 23.43
CA SER A 191 -10.89 -21.94 24.18
C SER A 191 -11.36 -23.17 23.39
N ALA A 192 -11.21 -23.16 22.07
CA ALA A 192 -11.62 -24.24 21.17
C ALA A 192 -10.41 -24.98 20.56
N TRP A 193 -9.19 -24.71 21.05
CA TRP A 193 -7.96 -25.36 20.61
C TRP A 193 -7.40 -26.22 21.73
N HIS A 194 -7.14 -27.50 21.43
CA HIS A 194 -6.70 -28.49 22.42
C HIS A 194 -5.23 -28.92 22.26
N GLY A 195 -4.52 -28.36 21.27
CA GLY A 195 -3.08 -28.58 21.07
C GLY A 195 -2.22 -27.45 21.65
N ASP A 196 -0.94 -27.45 21.30
CA ASP A 196 -0.01 -26.41 21.73
C ASP A 196 -0.34 -25.05 21.06
N GLU A 197 -0.20 -23.94 21.80
CA GLU A 197 -0.54 -22.60 21.31
C GLU A 197 0.25 -22.18 20.05
N GLN A 198 1.45 -22.74 19.87
CA GLN A 198 2.30 -22.50 18.71
C GLN A 198 1.75 -23.11 17.41
N ASP A 199 1.00 -24.21 17.53
CA ASP A 199 0.43 -24.97 16.41
C ASP A 199 -1.01 -24.54 16.10
N ARG A 200 -1.55 -23.56 16.84
CA ARG A 200 -2.93 -23.09 16.68
C ARG A 200 -3.14 -22.49 15.27
N PRO A 201 -4.00 -23.09 14.43
CA PRO A 201 -4.06 -22.75 13.01
C PRO A 201 -5.02 -21.60 12.72
N LEU A 202 -4.96 -21.12 11.48
CA LEU A 202 -5.97 -20.24 10.89
C LEU A 202 -7.32 -20.97 10.74
N THR A 203 -8.39 -20.20 10.90
CA THR A 203 -9.75 -20.60 10.49
C THR A 203 -9.90 -20.53 8.96
N PRO A 204 -10.98 -21.04 8.36
CA PRO A 204 -11.27 -20.81 6.94
C PRO A 204 -11.27 -19.33 6.56
N ALA A 205 -11.90 -18.46 7.37
CA ALA A 205 -11.87 -17.01 7.16
C ALA A 205 -10.44 -16.44 7.25
N GLY A 206 -9.61 -16.97 8.15
CA GLY A 206 -8.20 -16.60 8.25
C GLY A 206 -7.38 -16.97 7.01
N HIS A 207 -7.68 -18.11 6.38
CA HIS A 207 -7.06 -18.50 5.11
C HIS A 207 -7.51 -17.57 3.97
N ALA A 208 -8.79 -17.18 3.92
CA ALA A 208 -9.27 -16.19 2.95
C ALA A 208 -8.56 -14.83 3.12
N GLN A 209 -8.38 -14.38 4.37
CA GLN A 209 -7.59 -13.18 4.69
C GLN A 209 -6.14 -13.29 4.20
N ALA A 210 -5.49 -14.43 4.42
CA ALA A 210 -4.12 -14.68 3.97
C ALA A 210 -3.99 -14.59 2.44
N VAL A 211 -4.98 -15.10 1.69
CA VAL A 211 -5.02 -14.97 0.22
C VAL A 211 -5.24 -13.52 -0.19
N ALA A 212 -6.14 -12.79 0.48
CA ALA A 212 -6.43 -11.39 0.17
C ALA A 212 -5.24 -10.43 0.41
N MET A 213 -4.25 -10.83 1.22
CA MET A 213 -3.01 -10.07 1.39
C MET A 213 -2.09 -10.10 0.15
N VAL A 214 -2.14 -11.18 -0.65
CA VAL A 214 -1.25 -11.41 -1.80
C VAL A 214 -1.19 -10.23 -2.77
N PRO A 215 -2.31 -9.70 -3.30
CA PRO A 215 -2.27 -8.62 -4.28
C PRO A 215 -1.72 -7.30 -3.69
N VAL A 216 -1.92 -7.05 -2.39
CA VAL A 216 -1.37 -5.86 -1.72
C VAL A 216 0.15 -5.98 -1.60
N LEU A 217 0.66 -7.11 -1.10
CA LEU A 217 2.10 -7.36 -0.98
C LEU A 217 2.79 -7.32 -2.36
N ALA A 218 2.13 -7.86 -3.38
CA ALA A 218 2.59 -7.81 -4.76
C ALA A 218 2.65 -6.37 -5.30
N ALA A 219 1.65 -5.52 -5.01
CA ALA A 219 1.59 -4.13 -5.47
C ALA A 219 2.78 -3.29 -4.97
N TYR A 220 3.23 -3.52 -3.72
CA TYR A 220 4.37 -2.84 -3.11
C TYR A 220 5.73 -3.54 -3.34
N GLY A 221 5.76 -4.61 -4.13
CA GLY A 221 7.02 -5.22 -4.53
C GLY A 221 7.75 -5.94 -3.39
N VAL A 222 7.01 -6.56 -2.45
CA VAL A 222 7.61 -7.25 -1.30
C VAL A 222 8.54 -8.38 -1.77
N GLU A 223 9.78 -8.37 -1.32
CA GLU A 223 10.84 -9.32 -1.70
C GLU A 223 11.42 -10.09 -0.50
N ALA A 224 11.14 -9.63 0.72
CA ALA A 224 11.56 -10.28 1.95
C ALA A 224 10.38 -10.53 2.89
N MET A 225 10.34 -11.71 3.49
CA MET A 225 9.28 -12.12 4.42
C MET A 225 9.89 -12.57 5.73
N VAL A 226 9.46 -11.98 6.84
CA VAL A 226 9.78 -12.42 8.19
C VAL A 226 8.46 -12.70 8.91
N THR A 227 8.33 -13.86 9.54
CA THR A 227 7.09 -14.25 10.21
C THR A 227 7.39 -14.87 11.56
N SER A 228 6.51 -14.66 12.53
CA SER A 228 6.54 -15.47 13.75
C SER A 228 6.47 -16.95 13.41
N ARG A 229 7.23 -17.77 14.15
CA ARG A 229 7.25 -19.22 13.96
C ARG A 229 5.89 -19.91 14.15
N TRP A 230 4.98 -19.31 14.89
CA TRP A 230 3.66 -19.90 15.20
C TRP A 230 2.81 -20.04 13.93
N ASP A 231 2.09 -21.16 13.84
CA ASP A 231 1.43 -21.64 12.64
C ASP A 231 0.52 -20.60 11.98
N ARG A 232 -0.33 -19.92 12.77
CA ARG A 232 -1.20 -18.87 12.23
C ARG A 232 -0.46 -17.75 11.49
N CYS A 233 0.74 -17.36 11.94
CA CYS A 233 1.56 -16.35 11.25
C CYS A 233 2.20 -16.93 10.00
N ALA A 234 2.76 -18.14 10.07
CA ALA A 234 3.33 -18.82 8.92
C ALA A 234 2.28 -19.06 7.82
N GLN A 235 1.11 -19.57 8.18
CA GLN A 235 -0.03 -19.81 7.30
C GLN A 235 -0.56 -18.50 6.67
N SER A 236 -0.47 -17.37 7.37
CA SER A 236 -0.91 -16.07 6.84
C SER A 236 -0.05 -15.57 5.69
N ILE A 237 1.25 -15.91 5.69
CA ILE A 237 2.22 -15.47 4.68
C ILE A 237 2.40 -16.52 3.57
N ALA A 238 2.07 -17.78 3.86
CA ALA A 238 2.26 -18.89 2.93
C ALA A 238 1.65 -18.68 1.53
N PRO A 239 0.45 -18.08 1.35
CA PRO A 239 -0.07 -17.79 0.01
C PRO A 239 0.85 -16.88 -0.82
N TYR A 240 1.36 -15.81 -0.22
CA TYR A 240 2.26 -14.89 -0.91
C TYR A 240 3.62 -15.52 -1.18
N ALA A 241 4.17 -16.27 -0.22
CA ALA A 241 5.42 -17.00 -0.41
C ALA A 241 5.35 -17.97 -1.60
N ARG A 242 4.25 -18.72 -1.72
CA ARG A 242 4.03 -19.62 -2.87
C ARG A 242 3.87 -18.85 -4.19
N ALA A 243 3.04 -17.81 -4.20
CA ALA A 243 2.76 -17.05 -5.42
C ALA A 243 3.99 -16.29 -5.95
N SER A 244 4.86 -15.83 -5.05
CA SER A 244 6.09 -15.12 -5.39
C SER A 244 7.31 -16.02 -5.63
N GLY A 245 7.24 -17.29 -5.20
CA GLY A 245 8.38 -18.21 -5.21
C GLY A 245 9.49 -17.84 -4.21
N LEU A 246 9.21 -16.93 -3.27
CA LEU A 246 10.17 -16.43 -2.28
C LEU A 246 10.04 -17.20 -0.96
N ALA A 247 11.17 -17.40 -0.28
CA ALA A 247 11.18 -18.01 1.05
C ALA A 247 10.79 -17.00 2.14
N SER A 248 10.17 -17.50 3.21
CA SER A 248 9.94 -16.71 4.43
C SER A 248 10.91 -17.14 5.52
N LEU A 249 11.41 -16.17 6.29
CA LEU A 249 12.22 -16.39 7.48
C LEU A 249 11.31 -16.52 8.70
N SER A 250 11.32 -17.69 9.32
CA SER A 250 10.65 -17.93 10.60
C SER A 250 11.49 -17.39 11.75
N SER A 251 10.86 -16.64 12.67
CA SER A 251 11.55 -16.03 13.82
C SER A 251 10.83 -16.31 15.13
N ASP A 252 11.57 -16.85 16.09
CA ASP A 252 11.11 -17.06 17.47
C ASP A 252 10.86 -15.75 18.20
N HIS A 253 11.62 -14.69 17.87
CA HIS A 253 11.56 -13.40 18.54
C HIS A 253 10.20 -12.72 18.38
N LEU A 254 9.46 -13.05 17.33
CA LEU A 254 8.15 -12.49 17.01
C LEU A 254 7.00 -13.24 17.68
N THR A 255 7.26 -14.32 18.42
CA THR A 255 6.21 -15.02 19.18
C THR A 255 5.77 -14.19 20.38
N GLU A 256 4.51 -14.36 20.83
CA GLU A 256 4.02 -13.66 22.02
C GLU A 256 4.89 -13.98 23.26
N ALA A 257 5.26 -15.25 23.44
CA ALA A 257 6.05 -15.70 24.58
C ALA A 257 7.48 -15.14 24.61
N GLN A 258 8.15 -15.00 23.45
CA GLN A 258 9.50 -14.42 23.41
C GLN A 258 9.47 -12.90 23.45
N HIS A 259 8.45 -12.27 22.87
CA HIS A 259 8.24 -10.83 22.95
C HIS A 259 8.02 -10.38 24.40
N GLU A 260 7.22 -11.10 25.19
CA GLU A 260 7.02 -10.81 26.61
C GLU A 260 8.34 -10.80 27.40
N ARG A 261 9.26 -11.71 27.08
CA ARG A 261 10.56 -11.84 27.76
C ARG A 261 11.59 -10.83 27.25
N ALA A 262 11.58 -10.52 25.96
CA ALA A 262 12.64 -9.76 25.31
C ALA A 262 12.11 -8.87 24.15
N PRO A 263 11.30 -7.84 24.45
CA PRO A 263 10.71 -6.98 23.42
C PRO A 263 11.76 -6.22 22.59
N SER A 264 12.94 -5.97 23.17
CA SER A 264 14.07 -5.34 22.49
C SER A 264 14.58 -6.13 21.27
N ARG A 265 14.35 -7.46 21.21
CA ARG A 265 14.68 -8.29 20.04
C ARG A 265 13.74 -8.02 18.88
N VAL A 266 12.43 -7.89 19.14
CA VAL A 266 11.45 -7.44 18.13
C VAL A 266 11.83 -6.05 17.62
N ALA A 267 12.15 -5.13 18.54
CA ALA A 267 12.55 -3.78 18.17
C ALA A 267 13.80 -3.78 17.25
N ARG A 268 14.78 -4.67 17.52
CA ARG A 268 15.94 -4.85 16.65
C ARG A 268 15.53 -5.36 15.26
N THR A 269 14.72 -6.40 15.18
CA THR A 269 14.25 -6.93 13.89
C THR A 269 13.54 -5.86 13.06
N VAL A 270 12.69 -5.03 13.67
CA VAL A 270 12.01 -3.93 12.94
C VAL A 270 13.01 -2.90 12.43
N ARG A 271 14.03 -2.53 13.23
CA ARG A 271 15.10 -1.62 12.76
C ARG A 271 15.89 -2.17 11.59
N GLU A 272 16.26 -3.45 11.63
CA GLU A 272 16.98 -4.13 10.54
C GLU A 272 16.15 -4.13 9.25
N LEU A 273 14.83 -4.34 9.33
CA LEU A 273 13.93 -4.25 8.18
C LEU A 273 13.88 -2.83 7.59
N LEU A 274 13.79 -1.81 8.45
CA LEU A 274 13.85 -0.40 8.02
C LEU A 274 15.16 -0.07 7.31
N GLU A 275 16.27 -0.69 7.71
CA GLU A 275 17.62 -0.46 7.16
C GLU A 275 17.92 -1.25 5.88
N SER A 276 17.22 -2.36 5.61
CA SER A 276 17.55 -3.35 4.57
C SER A 276 17.41 -2.90 3.12
N GLU A 277 16.78 -1.74 2.87
CA GLU A 277 16.45 -1.18 1.54
C GLU A 277 15.59 -2.09 0.65
N ARG A 278 15.14 -3.22 1.19
CA ARG A 278 14.27 -4.19 0.53
C ARG A 278 12.84 -4.04 1.02
N SER A 279 11.89 -4.10 0.10
CA SER A 279 10.48 -4.12 0.47
C SER A 279 10.16 -5.43 1.21
N SER A 280 9.64 -5.34 2.43
CA SER A 280 9.49 -6.49 3.30
C SER A 280 8.11 -6.58 3.93
N VAL A 281 7.75 -7.79 4.40
CA VAL A 281 6.61 -8.01 5.27
C VAL A 281 7.03 -8.71 6.56
N LEU A 282 6.52 -8.21 7.68
CA LEU A 282 6.65 -8.78 9.01
C LEU A 282 5.27 -9.27 9.49
N CYS A 283 5.08 -10.58 9.62
CA CYS A 283 3.84 -11.12 10.19
C CYS A 283 4.00 -11.44 11.67
N THR A 284 3.10 -10.90 12.50
CA THR A 284 3.19 -11.01 13.95
C THR A 284 1.81 -11.02 14.63
N HIS A 285 1.81 -11.01 15.97
CA HIS A 285 0.63 -11.08 16.83
C HIS A 285 0.26 -9.72 17.41
N ARG A 286 -1.01 -9.57 17.80
CA ARG A 286 -1.53 -8.35 18.44
C ARG A 286 -0.68 -7.88 19.64
N PRO A 287 -0.27 -8.73 20.61
CA PRO A 287 0.54 -8.27 21.75
C PRO A 287 1.93 -7.72 21.38
N VAL A 288 2.44 -8.08 20.19
CA VAL A 288 3.75 -7.66 19.69
C VAL A 288 3.68 -6.30 18.97
N LEU A 289 2.50 -5.93 18.45
CA LEU A 289 2.29 -4.70 17.68
C LEU A 289 2.69 -3.41 18.41
N PRO A 290 2.47 -3.21 19.73
CA PRO A 290 2.91 -2.01 20.42
C PRO A 290 4.41 -1.72 20.25
N THR A 291 5.27 -2.74 20.35
CA THR A 291 6.72 -2.58 20.16
C THR A 291 7.07 -2.27 18.71
N VAL A 292 6.37 -2.89 17.75
CA VAL A 292 6.57 -2.59 16.32
C VAL A 292 6.21 -1.13 16.02
N LEU A 293 5.04 -0.69 16.48
CA LEU A 293 4.51 0.65 16.26
C LEU A 293 5.37 1.72 16.96
N ASP A 294 5.90 1.44 18.15
CA ASP A 294 6.85 2.32 18.84
C ASP A 294 8.13 2.53 18.00
N VAL A 295 8.72 1.47 17.46
CA VAL A 295 9.90 1.59 16.58
C VAL A 295 9.57 2.38 15.30
N LEU A 296 8.43 2.10 14.66
CA LEU A 296 7.99 2.86 13.49
C LEU A 296 7.81 4.35 13.85
N GLY A 297 7.21 4.65 14.99
CA GLY A 297 7.01 6.02 15.50
C GLY A 297 8.32 6.75 15.76
N GLN A 298 9.31 6.08 16.36
CA GLN A 298 10.65 6.64 16.60
C GLN A 298 11.40 6.96 15.30
N HIS A 299 11.12 6.22 14.22
CA HIS A 299 11.68 6.46 12.88
C HIS A 299 10.80 7.36 12.00
N SER A 300 9.71 7.89 12.55
CA SER A 300 8.74 8.73 11.85
C SER A 300 8.91 10.20 12.20
N ARG A 301 8.50 11.09 11.30
CA ARG A 301 8.18 12.48 11.70
C ARG A 301 6.88 12.45 12.52
N ARG A 302 6.68 13.45 13.39
CA ARG A 302 5.51 13.56 14.27
C ARG A 302 4.17 13.37 13.54
N ALA A 303 4.03 13.94 12.34
CA ALA A 303 2.81 13.80 11.54
C ALA A 303 2.50 12.33 11.19
N VAL A 304 3.53 11.55 10.82
CA VAL A 304 3.39 10.13 10.48
C VAL A 304 3.19 9.30 11.74
N ALA A 305 3.97 9.57 12.80
CA ALA A 305 3.83 8.87 14.09
C ALA A 305 2.42 9.01 14.68
N ASN A 306 1.83 10.20 14.59
CA ASN A 306 0.46 10.46 15.05
C ASN A 306 -0.62 9.74 14.21
N ALA A 307 -0.30 9.37 12.97
CA ALA A 307 -1.19 8.65 12.08
C ALA A 307 -1.07 7.13 12.23
N LEU A 308 -0.11 6.62 13.02
CA LEU A 308 -0.02 5.20 13.33
C LEU A 308 -1.21 4.77 14.21
N PRO A 309 -1.67 3.51 14.11
CA PRO A 309 -2.69 2.99 15.03
C PRO A 309 -2.27 3.19 16.49
N ALA A 310 -3.11 3.90 17.25
CA ALA A 310 -2.82 4.24 18.65
C ALA A 310 -3.53 3.34 19.66
N ASN A 311 -4.62 2.68 19.25
CA ASN A 311 -5.48 1.92 20.14
C ASN A 311 -5.47 0.44 19.77
N ASP A 312 -5.41 -0.41 20.79
CA ASP A 312 -5.64 -1.85 20.67
C ASP A 312 -7.03 -2.10 20.05
N PRO A 313 -7.17 -3.01 19.07
CA PRO A 313 -6.21 -4.04 18.67
C PRO A 313 -5.14 -3.61 17.65
N PHE A 314 -5.01 -2.31 17.34
CA PHE A 314 -4.12 -1.68 16.35
C PHE A 314 -4.42 -2.09 14.89
N LEU A 315 -4.37 -3.39 14.63
CA LEU A 315 -4.75 -4.08 13.40
C LEU A 315 -5.70 -5.22 13.75
N GLU A 316 -6.78 -5.40 13.02
CA GLU A 316 -7.63 -6.59 13.04
C GLU A 316 -6.93 -7.78 12.35
N PRO A 317 -7.36 -9.03 12.60
CA PRO A 317 -6.76 -10.19 11.93
C PRO A 317 -6.81 -10.04 10.41
N GLY A 318 -5.69 -10.24 9.72
CA GLY A 318 -5.58 -10.08 8.27
C GLY A 318 -5.39 -8.64 7.77
N GLU A 319 -5.42 -7.64 8.66
CA GLU A 319 -5.06 -6.27 8.30
C GLU A 319 -3.54 -6.06 8.27
N MET A 320 -3.13 -5.08 7.47
CA MET A 320 -1.76 -4.68 7.28
C MET A 320 -1.57 -3.18 7.55
N LEU A 321 -0.38 -2.82 8.02
CA LEU A 321 0.12 -1.45 8.04
C LEU A 321 1.32 -1.37 7.09
N VAL A 322 1.22 -0.60 6.03
CA VAL A 322 2.30 -0.38 5.06
C VAL A 322 3.08 0.86 5.48
N ALA A 323 4.29 0.68 6.01
CA ALA A 323 5.19 1.79 6.33
C ALA A 323 6.13 2.07 5.15
N HIS A 324 6.04 3.27 4.58
CA HIS A 324 6.91 3.71 3.48
C HIS A 324 8.19 4.31 4.05
N VAL A 325 9.33 3.77 3.64
CA VAL A 325 10.63 4.12 4.20
C VAL A 325 11.48 4.81 3.15
N ALA A 326 11.88 6.05 3.42
CA ALA A 326 12.86 6.77 2.61
C ALA A 326 14.24 6.72 3.27
N ARG A 327 15.29 6.61 2.45
CA ARG A 327 16.67 6.78 2.90
C ARG A 327 16.96 8.27 3.00
N THR A 328 17.25 8.74 4.21
CA THR A 328 17.71 10.12 4.45
C THR A 328 19.17 10.14 4.87
N SER A 329 19.80 11.31 4.87
CA SER A 329 21.15 11.50 5.41
C SER A 329 21.29 11.12 6.89
N LYS A 330 20.17 11.06 7.63
CA LYS A 330 20.11 10.67 9.06
C LYS A 330 19.67 9.21 9.28
N GLY A 331 19.70 8.39 8.22
CA GLY A 331 19.24 7.01 8.25
C GLY A 331 17.82 6.82 7.67
N PRO A 332 17.22 5.63 7.85
CA PRO A 332 15.92 5.33 7.28
C PRO A 332 14.83 6.10 8.05
N ARG A 333 13.84 6.63 7.34
CA ARG A 333 12.71 7.33 7.95
C ARG A 333 11.41 6.85 7.35
N VAL A 334 10.44 6.58 8.21
CA VAL A 334 9.07 6.30 7.78
C VAL A 334 8.42 7.63 7.40
N VAL A 335 8.09 7.76 6.12
CA VAL A 335 7.62 9.00 5.51
C VAL A 335 6.11 9.02 5.27
N ALA A 336 5.50 7.84 5.20
CA ALA A 336 4.06 7.65 5.13
C ALA A 336 3.71 6.29 5.73
N ALA A 337 2.47 6.14 6.20
CA ALA A 337 1.93 4.87 6.65
C ALA A 337 0.49 4.72 6.17
N GLU A 338 0.13 3.52 5.72
CA GLU A 338 -1.21 3.21 5.23
C GLU A 338 -1.75 1.96 5.93
N LYS A 339 -2.94 2.06 6.53
CA LYS A 339 -3.66 0.88 7.03
C LYS A 339 -4.47 0.28 5.90
N VAL A 340 -4.29 -1.02 5.65
CA VAL A 340 -4.96 -1.76 4.57
C VAL A 340 -5.72 -2.94 5.16
N ALA A 341 -7.01 -2.99 4.87
CA ALA A 341 -7.90 -4.09 5.21
C ALA A 341 -8.39 -4.74 3.91
N PRO A 342 -7.73 -5.81 3.42
CA PRO A 342 -8.18 -6.50 2.23
C PRO A 342 -9.63 -6.99 2.37
N PRO A 343 -10.51 -6.71 1.41
CA PRO A 343 -11.88 -7.21 1.46
C PRO A 343 -11.88 -8.75 1.32
N LEU A 344 -12.81 -9.40 2.01
CA LEU A 344 -13.05 -10.84 1.90
C LEU A 344 -14.25 -11.08 0.99
N HIS A 345 -14.14 -12.07 0.13
CA HIS A 345 -15.22 -12.56 -0.74
C HIS A 345 -15.61 -13.97 -0.34
#